data_AF-A0A7X9NIE7-F1
#
_entry.id   AF-A0A7X9NIE7-F1
#
_cell.length_a   1.000
_cell.length_b   1.000
_cell.length_c   1.000
_cell.angle_alpha   90.00
_cell.angle_beta   90.00
_cell.angle_gamma   90.00
#
_symmetry.space_group_name_H-M   'P 1'
#
loop_
_entity.id
_entity.type
_entity.pdbx_description
1 polymer ?
#
loop_
_entity_poly.entity_id
_entity_poly.type
_entity_poly.pdbx_seq_one_letter_code
_entity_poly.pdbx_strand_id
1 'polypeptide(L)'
;MGVYKIKKGFFGMSLIKALENASLDDVFVLEENYCENIGKVTIRQDITIIGTPASIPGEEQQRLTNTLTGQIFVADGAKVTLQNLTLNHLQRVSGTQSNAINVKQSTLRFDHCILVSDVPASNYPLLYIENSDLEMLHSKFKSNGQGDIEFYIPNSNFEISNSILENIRIHSLNSNGIMMDTSMENDYNCVHAVDSTLEIYNSTLNGKTIVTEEGTAYPTVMLDHAELTSENSAYYQEVVSKNSLYAKNNSIFRSVNDSIKWIGLFDSKAYFNDTVIQGQLHMHRSYAYAQNLTFQDAVEDYYYLFAEDYSTVYGSRIHFSDHAYTLFKMCSYSSFVIDEVDLPQQYENVHRCDENSRVCEFVTESKTENQKEVVSSVSAYKKLQSLVGLTRIKDEVENIRKLVGFNESRKKEGKKYRNYPYIVYLWEILVLEKRWSQD
;
A
#
# COMPACT_ATOMS: atom_id res chain seq x y z
N MET A 1 -37.94 -2.97 -10.83
CA MET A 1 -37.92 -2.03 -9.69
C MET A 1 -39.25 -2.05 -8.94
N GLY A 2 -39.46 -3.12 -8.18
CA GLY A 2 -40.37 -3.16 -7.04
C GLY A 2 -39.61 -2.88 -5.73
N VAL A 3 -40.32 -2.39 -4.72
CA VAL A 3 -39.81 -2.27 -3.35
C VAL A 3 -40.59 -3.23 -2.46
N TYR A 4 -39.90 -4.21 -1.90
CA TYR A 4 -40.49 -5.31 -1.14
C TYR A 4 -40.16 -5.14 0.35
N LYS A 5 -41.19 -5.07 1.18
CA LYS A 5 -41.02 -5.11 2.64
C LYS A 5 -40.98 -6.56 3.11
N ILE A 6 -39.83 -6.96 3.63
CA ILE A 6 -39.56 -8.32 4.11
C ILE A 6 -39.77 -8.35 5.61
N LYS A 7 -40.66 -9.25 6.06
CA LYS A 7 -41.10 -9.37 7.45
C LYS A 7 -41.32 -10.82 7.85
N LYS A 8 -41.12 -11.13 9.13
CA LYS A 8 -41.51 -12.41 9.74
C LYS A 8 -42.98 -12.41 10.12
N GLY A 9 -43.56 -13.61 10.21
CA GLY A 9 -44.93 -13.83 10.70
C GLY A 9 -45.86 -14.45 9.65
N PHE A 10 -47.11 -14.69 10.05
CA PHE A 10 -48.09 -15.50 9.31
C PHE A 10 -48.42 -14.93 7.90
N PHE A 11 -48.26 -13.62 7.72
CA PHE A 11 -48.42 -12.91 6.44
C PHE A 11 -47.11 -12.28 5.94
N GLY A 12 -45.98 -12.73 6.46
CA GLY A 12 -44.65 -12.26 6.08
C GLY A 12 -44.09 -13.02 4.88
N MET A 13 -43.36 -12.32 4.02
CA MET A 13 -42.56 -12.92 2.95
C MET A 13 -41.13 -13.06 3.45
N SER A 14 -40.53 -14.25 3.29
CA SER A 14 -39.12 -14.45 3.61
C SER A 14 -38.23 -13.91 2.48
N LEU A 15 -36.99 -13.51 2.78
CA LEU A 15 -36.08 -12.95 1.80
C LEU A 15 -35.78 -13.95 0.69
N ILE A 16 -35.55 -15.22 1.02
CA ILE A 16 -35.27 -16.27 0.02
C ILE A 16 -36.39 -16.34 -1.03
N LYS A 17 -37.65 -16.40 -0.59
CA LYS A 17 -38.80 -16.45 -1.50
C LYS A 17 -38.96 -15.19 -2.35
N ALA A 18 -38.61 -14.04 -1.76
CA ALA A 18 -38.63 -12.78 -2.47
C ALA A 18 -37.55 -12.75 -3.57
N LEU A 19 -36.35 -13.24 -3.25
CA LEU A 19 -35.23 -13.35 -4.18
C LEU A 19 -35.48 -14.32 -5.34
N GLU A 20 -36.22 -15.42 -5.12
CA GLU A 20 -36.61 -16.36 -6.18
C GLU A 20 -37.42 -15.70 -7.32
N ASN A 21 -38.08 -14.58 -7.03
CA ASN A 21 -38.91 -13.84 -7.98
C ASN A 21 -38.37 -12.42 -8.24
N ALA A 22 -37.10 -12.16 -7.86
CA ALA A 22 -36.48 -10.86 -8.04
C ALA A 22 -36.40 -10.49 -9.52
N SER A 23 -36.76 -9.24 -9.81
CA SER A 23 -36.57 -8.60 -11.11
C SER A 23 -35.43 -7.58 -11.04
N LEU A 24 -35.03 -7.09 -12.21
CA LEU A 24 -34.01 -6.06 -12.33
C LEU A 24 -34.37 -4.81 -11.50
N ASP A 25 -33.37 -4.33 -10.76
CA ASP A 25 -33.39 -3.16 -9.88
C ASP A 25 -34.34 -3.27 -8.69
N ASP A 26 -34.72 -4.48 -8.27
CA ASP A 26 -35.60 -4.63 -7.11
C ASP A 26 -34.89 -4.33 -5.79
N VAL A 27 -35.65 -3.76 -4.84
CA VAL A 27 -35.16 -3.37 -3.51
C VAL A 27 -35.90 -4.14 -2.43
N PHE A 28 -35.17 -4.86 -1.58
CA PHE A 28 -35.69 -5.63 -0.46
C PHE A 28 -35.37 -4.94 0.85
N VAL A 29 -36.39 -4.40 1.53
CA VAL A 29 -36.24 -3.71 2.82
C VAL A 29 -36.65 -4.66 3.94
N LEU A 30 -35.69 -5.05 4.77
CA LEU A 30 -35.88 -5.93 5.91
C LEU A 30 -36.45 -5.14 7.09
N GLU A 31 -37.53 -5.61 7.70
CA GLU A 31 -38.06 -5.00 8.92
C GLU A 31 -37.03 -5.00 10.06
N GLU A 32 -37.17 -4.08 11.02
CA GLU A 32 -36.29 -4.05 12.19
C GLU A 32 -36.23 -5.43 12.89
N ASN A 33 -35.04 -5.85 13.31
CA ASN A 33 -34.79 -7.15 13.94
C ASN A 33 -35.06 -8.38 13.04
N TYR A 34 -35.19 -8.20 11.72
CA TYR A 34 -35.31 -9.33 10.80
C TYR A 34 -34.04 -10.18 10.79
N CYS A 35 -34.19 -11.46 11.13
CA CYS A 35 -33.10 -12.44 11.10
C CYS A 35 -33.47 -13.67 10.28
N GLU A 36 -32.72 -14.04 9.25
CA GLU A 36 -33.00 -15.23 8.44
C GLU A 36 -31.74 -16.05 8.19
N ASN A 37 -31.87 -17.38 8.25
CA ASN A 37 -30.86 -18.28 7.72
C ASN A 37 -31.13 -18.45 6.22
N ILE A 38 -30.32 -17.78 5.40
CA ILE A 38 -30.45 -17.80 3.94
C ILE A 38 -29.83 -19.05 3.31
N GLY A 39 -29.17 -19.89 4.10
CA GLY A 39 -28.48 -21.07 3.61
C GLY A 39 -27.39 -20.69 2.61
N LYS A 40 -27.62 -21.01 1.34
CA LYS A 40 -26.81 -20.52 0.21
C LYS A 40 -27.77 -19.92 -0.80
N VAL A 41 -27.56 -18.64 -1.11
CA VAL A 41 -28.37 -17.92 -2.11
C VAL A 41 -27.46 -17.52 -3.29
N THR A 42 -28.01 -17.58 -4.51
CA THR A 42 -27.33 -17.07 -5.70
C THR A 42 -28.19 -16.00 -6.35
N ILE A 43 -27.65 -14.78 -6.43
CA ILE A 43 -28.28 -13.60 -6.98
C ILE A 43 -27.73 -13.38 -8.39
N ARG A 44 -28.63 -13.21 -9.35
CA ARG A 44 -28.31 -13.04 -10.78
C ARG A 44 -28.84 -11.75 -11.39
N GLN A 45 -29.63 -11.01 -10.63
CA GLN A 45 -30.22 -9.74 -11.07
C GLN A 45 -29.64 -8.61 -10.24
N ASP A 46 -29.63 -7.41 -10.82
CA ASP A 46 -29.26 -6.20 -10.10
C ASP A 46 -30.32 -5.94 -9.02
N ILE A 47 -29.91 -5.94 -7.75
CA ILE A 47 -30.82 -5.77 -6.61
C ILE A 47 -30.13 -5.05 -5.45
N THR A 48 -30.95 -4.54 -4.54
CA THR A 48 -30.50 -3.98 -3.27
C THR A 48 -31.22 -4.65 -2.09
N ILE A 49 -30.47 -5.00 -1.04
CA ILE A 49 -31.02 -5.51 0.23
C ILE A 49 -30.64 -4.56 1.35
N ILE A 50 -31.64 -4.00 2.04
CA ILE A 50 -31.47 -2.94 3.04
C ILE A 50 -32.03 -3.42 4.38
N GLY A 51 -31.21 -3.42 5.42
CA GLY A 51 -31.67 -3.55 6.80
C GLY A 51 -32.29 -2.25 7.33
N THR A 52 -33.29 -2.37 8.20
CA THR A 52 -33.85 -1.26 8.96
C THR A 52 -33.13 -1.16 10.31
N PRO A 53 -32.19 -0.22 10.48
CA PRO A 53 -31.47 -0.06 11.74
C PRO A 53 -32.40 0.47 12.84
N ALA A 54 -32.09 0.15 14.10
CA ALA A 54 -32.84 0.66 15.24
C ALA A 54 -32.22 1.96 15.76
N SER A 55 -33.08 2.94 16.06
CA SER A 55 -32.70 4.13 16.82
C SER A 55 -32.82 3.84 18.31
N ILE A 56 -31.72 3.92 19.04
CA ILE A 56 -31.72 3.71 20.50
C ILE A 56 -31.72 5.09 21.18
N PRO A 57 -32.71 5.41 22.03
CA PRO A 57 -32.74 6.67 22.75
C PRO A 57 -31.46 6.84 23.60
N GLY A 58 -30.70 7.91 23.32
CA GLY A 58 -29.46 8.21 24.02
C GLY A 58 -28.18 7.71 23.35
N GLU A 59 -28.28 6.99 22.22
CA GLU A 59 -27.13 6.65 21.37
C GLU A 59 -27.13 7.52 20.11
N GLU A 60 -25.98 8.11 19.75
CA GLU A 60 -25.85 8.89 18.51
C GLU A 60 -25.76 8.01 17.26
N GLN A 61 -25.31 6.75 17.42
CA GLN A 61 -25.18 5.80 16.32
C GLN A 61 -26.36 4.84 16.28
N GLN A 62 -26.86 4.58 15.07
CA GLN A 62 -27.91 3.59 14.86
C GLN A 62 -27.34 2.17 14.98
N ARG A 63 -28.11 1.26 15.56
CA ARG A 63 -27.70 -0.14 15.71
C ARG A 63 -28.21 -1.00 14.56
N LEU A 64 -27.32 -1.76 13.93
CA LEU A 64 -27.73 -2.80 12.98
C LEU A 64 -28.48 -3.90 13.74
N THR A 65 -29.73 -4.14 13.36
CA THR A 65 -30.58 -5.17 13.98
C THR A 65 -30.87 -6.36 13.06
N ASN A 66 -30.61 -6.20 11.76
CA ASN A 66 -30.85 -7.22 10.77
C ASN A 66 -29.68 -8.18 10.65
N THR A 67 -29.97 -9.48 10.59
CA THR A 67 -28.95 -10.52 10.47
C THR A 67 -29.32 -11.53 9.39
N LEU A 68 -28.43 -11.74 8.41
CA LEU A 68 -28.53 -12.86 7.49
C LEU A 68 -27.43 -13.87 7.80
N THR A 69 -27.80 -15.12 8.04
CA THR A 69 -26.84 -16.20 8.28
C THR A 69 -26.78 -17.10 7.06
N GLY A 70 -25.60 -17.24 6.44
CA GLY A 70 -25.44 -18.11 5.28
C GLY A 70 -24.40 -17.60 4.30
N GLN A 71 -24.62 -17.89 3.02
CA GLN A 71 -23.70 -17.60 1.92
C GLN A 71 -24.40 -16.87 0.79
N ILE A 72 -23.72 -15.88 0.22
CA ILE A 72 -24.23 -15.06 -0.88
C ILE A 72 -23.32 -15.22 -2.10
N PHE A 73 -23.89 -15.69 -3.20
CA PHE A 73 -23.19 -15.83 -4.47
C PHE A 73 -23.78 -14.81 -5.44
N VAL A 74 -22.94 -14.04 -6.11
CA VAL A 74 -23.33 -13.05 -7.13
C VAL A 74 -22.73 -13.48 -8.46
N ALA A 75 -23.60 -13.61 -9.47
CA ALA A 75 -23.24 -14.19 -10.76
C ALA A 75 -23.99 -13.52 -11.91
N ASP A 76 -23.64 -13.91 -13.13
CA ASP A 76 -24.34 -13.55 -14.38
C ASP A 76 -24.39 -12.04 -14.65
N GLY A 77 -23.37 -11.29 -14.23
CA GLY A 77 -23.29 -9.84 -14.47
C GLY A 77 -24.02 -8.98 -13.43
N ALA A 78 -24.55 -9.58 -12.38
CA ALA A 78 -25.41 -8.90 -11.41
C ALA A 78 -24.67 -7.81 -10.61
N LYS A 79 -25.39 -6.73 -10.29
CA LYS A 79 -24.96 -5.68 -9.37
C LYS A 79 -25.75 -5.75 -8.09
N VAL A 80 -25.09 -6.16 -7.00
CA VAL A 80 -25.76 -6.37 -5.72
C VAL A 80 -25.27 -5.36 -4.70
N THR A 81 -26.21 -4.68 -4.04
CA THR A 81 -25.91 -3.81 -2.89
C THR A 81 -26.49 -4.40 -1.62
N LEU A 82 -25.67 -4.51 -0.59
CA LEU A 82 -26.07 -4.89 0.77
C LEU A 82 -25.85 -3.69 1.68
N GLN A 83 -26.89 -3.30 2.42
CA GLN A 83 -26.86 -2.10 3.24
C GLN A 83 -27.44 -2.33 4.64
N ASN A 84 -26.83 -1.74 5.66
CA ASN A 84 -27.34 -1.70 7.05
C ASN A 84 -27.68 -3.07 7.65
N LEU A 85 -26.86 -4.08 7.42
CA LEU A 85 -27.13 -5.44 7.91
C LEU A 85 -25.87 -6.17 8.35
N THR A 86 -26.08 -7.18 9.19
CA THR A 86 -25.05 -8.12 9.63
C THR A 86 -25.12 -9.40 8.81
N LEU A 87 -23.99 -9.87 8.29
CA LEU A 87 -23.80 -11.17 7.67
C LEU A 87 -23.03 -12.10 8.62
N ASN A 88 -23.62 -13.22 8.98
CA ASN A 88 -22.96 -14.25 9.78
C ASN A 88 -22.58 -15.45 8.91
N HIS A 89 -21.28 -15.73 8.83
CA HIS A 89 -20.74 -16.92 8.18
C HIS A 89 -20.32 -17.95 9.23
N LEU A 90 -21.16 -18.99 9.37
CA LEU A 90 -20.98 -20.05 10.35
C LEU A 90 -20.59 -21.37 9.68
N GLN A 91 -19.74 -22.16 10.36
CA GLN A 91 -19.35 -23.48 9.89
C GLN A 91 -20.56 -24.41 9.84
N ARG A 92 -20.84 -25.00 8.68
CA ARG A 92 -21.90 -26.01 8.57
C ARG A 92 -21.47 -27.31 9.23
N VAL A 93 -22.42 -27.95 9.92
CA VAL A 93 -22.25 -29.29 10.55
C VAL A 93 -21.81 -30.36 9.54
N SER A 94 -22.08 -30.17 8.24
CA SER A 94 -21.78 -31.13 7.16
C SER A 94 -20.38 -30.99 6.53
N GLY A 95 -19.47 -30.19 7.09
CA GLY A 95 -18.04 -30.20 6.71
C GLY A 95 -17.70 -29.60 5.33
N THR A 96 -18.68 -29.12 4.55
CA THR A 96 -18.42 -28.42 3.29
C THR A 96 -17.97 -26.99 3.57
N GLN A 97 -16.65 -26.75 3.57
CA GLN A 97 -16.07 -25.40 3.58
C GLN A 97 -16.34 -24.71 2.23
N SER A 98 -16.69 -23.43 2.27
CA SER A 98 -17.11 -22.63 1.12
C SER A 98 -17.00 -21.16 1.52
N ASN A 99 -16.84 -20.26 0.56
CA ASN A 99 -16.79 -18.82 0.82
C ASN A 99 -18.08 -18.35 1.52
N ALA A 100 -17.98 -17.31 2.36
CA ALA A 100 -19.17 -16.57 2.80
C ALA A 100 -19.80 -15.87 1.61
N ILE A 101 -18.95 -15.28 0.76
CA ILE A 101 -19.36 -14.51 -0.40
C ILE A 101 -18.52 -14.93 -1.61
N ASN A 102 -19.18 -15.15 -2.74
CA ASN A 102 -18.54 -15.48 -4.01
C ASN A 102 -19.10 -14.60 -5.11
N VAL A 103 -18.27 -13.79 -5.74
CA VAL A 103 -18.63 -12.84 -6.80
C VAL A 103 -17.82 -13.17 -8.03
N LYS A 104 -18.48 -13.46 -9.15
CA LYS A 104 -17.85 -13.76 -10.42
C LYS A 104 -18.46 -12.93 -11.52
N GLN A 105 -17.64 -12.21 -12.29
CA GLN A 105 -18.09 -11.38 -13.41
C GLN A 105 -19.25 -10.46 -13.03
N SER A 106 -19.18 -9.84 -11.85
CA SER A 106 -20.31 -9.15 -11.22
C SER A 106 -19.81 -7.99 -10.35
N THR A 107 -20.73 -7.20 -9.78
CA THR A 107 -20.39 -6.11 -8.84
C THR A 107 -21.06 -6.35 -7.49
N LEU A 108 -20.32 -6.14 -6.41
CA LEU A 108 -20.85 -6.20 -5.04
C LEU A 108 -20.48 -4.95 -4.27
N ARG A 109 -21.50 -4.32 -3.67
CA ARG A 109 -21.35 -3.17 -2.77
C ARG A 109 -21.81 -3.51 -1.36
N PHE A 110 -20.98 -3.21 -0.38
CA PHE A 110 -21.31 -3.16 1.05
C PHE A 110 -21.36 -1.71 1.53
N ASP A 111 -22.43 -1.35 2.22
CA ASP A 111 -22.60 -0.02 2.79
C ASP A 111 -23.16 -0.12 4.21
N HIS A 112 -22.36 0.25 5.22
CA HIS A 112 -22.69 0.07 6.63
C HIS A 112 -23.06 -1.38 6.98
N CYS A 113 -22.23 -2.32 6.55
CA CYS A 113 -22.40 -3.74 6.82
C CYS A 113 -21.42 -4.26 7.87
N ILE A 114 -21.86 -5.24 8.64
CA ILE A 114 -20.98 -6.05 9.48
C ILE A 114 -20.91 -7.45 8.91
N LEU A 115 -19.72 -8.02 8.76
CA LEU A 115 -19.57 -9.45 8.50
C LEU A 115 -18.78 -10.09 9.63
N VAL A 116 -19.35 -11.14 10.22
CA VAL A 116 -18.67 -11.96 11.22
C VAL A 116 -18.55 -13.38 10.70
N SER A 117 -17.32 -13.91 10.69
CA SER A 117 -17.09 -15.32 10.38
C SER A 117 -16.44 -16.05 11.55
N ASP A 118 -17.02 -17.19 11.91
CA ASP A 118 -16.45 -18.14 12.88
C ASP A 118 -15.80 -19.35 12.18
N VAL A 119 -15.64 -19.28 10.85
CA VAL A 119 -15.10 -20.38 10.05
C VAL A 119 -13.58 -20.30 10.05
N PRO A 120 -12.86 -21.36 10.46
CA PRO A 120 -11.40 -21.37 10.41
C PRO A 120 -10.90 -21.37 8.96
N ALA A 121 -9.62 -21.05 8.79
CA ALA A 121 -8.97 -21.02 7.49
C ALA A 121 -9.12 -22.37 6.79
N SER A 122 -9.29 -22.29 5.47
CA SER A 122 -9.54 -23.43 4.61
C SER A 122 -9.02 -23.14 3.21
N ASN A 123 -9.19 -24.10 2.29
CA ASN A 123 -8.93 -23.86 0.87
C ASN A 123 -9.89 -22.84 0.23
N TYR A 124 -10.89 -22.34 0.96
CA TYR A 124 -11.84 -21.33 0.49
C TYR A 124 -11.65 -20.03 1.26
N PRO A 125 -11.44 -18.90 0.57
CA PRO A 125 -11.35 -17.58 1.20
C PRO A 125 -12.70 -17.13 1.76
N LEU A 126 -12.70 -16.12 2.63
CA LEU A 126 -13.94 -15.56 3.17
C LEU A 126 -14.77 -14.89 2.08
N LEU A 127 -14.11 -14.04 1.29
CA LEU A 127 -14.62 -13.43 0.06
C LEU A 127 -13.79 -13.94 -1.11
N TYR A 128 -14.47 -14.35 -2.18
CA TYR A 128 -13.87 -14.66 -3.47
C TYR A 128 -14.43 -13.71 -4.53
N ILE A 129 -13.60 -12.79 -5.04
CA ILE A 129 -14.00 -11.71 -5.96
C ILE A 129 -13.21 -11.84 -7.26
N GLU A 130 -13.77 -12.52 -8.25
CA GLU A 130 -13.07 -12.86 -9.49
C GLU A 130 -13.66 -12.14 -10.70
N ASN A 131 -12.81 -11.47 -11.49
CA ASN A 131 -13.25 -10.71 -12.68
C ASN A 131 -14.40 -9.74 -12.35
N SER A 132 -14.34 -9.08 -11.19
CA SER A 132 -15.47 -8.41 -10.56
C SER A 132 -15.06 -7.08 -9.94
N ASP A 133 -16.04 -6.29 -9.52
CA ASP A 133 -15.82 -5.07 -8.75
C ASP A 133 -16.38 -5.23 -7.33
N LEU A 134 -15.57 -4.85 -6.33
CA LEU A 134 -15.97 -4.79 -4.93
C LEU A 134 -15.92 -3.35 -4.42
N GLU A 135 -17.00 -2.88 -3.81
CA GLU A 135 -17.01 -1.62 -3.07
C GLU A 135 -17.44 -1.90 -1.62
N MET A 136 -16.66 -1.44 -0.65
CA MET A 136 -16.94 -1.61 0.77
C MET A 136 -16.81 -0.28 1.48
N LEU A 137 -17.91 0.18 2.06
CA LEU A 137 -18.03 1.49 2.69
C LEU A 137 -18.59 1.38 4.10
N HIS A 138 -17.98 2.09 5.05
CA HIS A 138 -18.48 2.21 6.42
C HIS A 138 -18.72 0.86 7.10
N SER A 139 -17.96 -0.15 6.70
CA SER A 139 -18.26 -1.55 7.01
C SER A 139 -17.18 -2.17 7.88
N LYS A 140 -17.57 -3.13 8.72
CA LYS A 140 -16.66 -3.85 9.62
C LYS A 140 -16.72 -5.34 9.34
N PHE A 141 -15.60 -5.93 8.91
CA PHE A 141 -15.52 -7.36 8.67
C PHE A 141 -14.53 -7.96 9.66
N LYS A 142 -14.92 -9.08 10.28
CA LYS A 142 -14.13 -9.77 11.30
C LYS A 142 -14.16 -11.27 11.10
N SER A 143 -13.00 -11.90 11.21
CA SER A 143 -12.90 -13.35 11.39
C SER A 143 -12.49 -13.72 12.81
N ASN A 144 -13.28 -14.55 13.46
CA ASN A 144 -12.91 -15.25 14.69
C ASN A 144 -12.30 -16.64 14.39
N GLY A 145 -12.18 -17.02 13.11
CA GLY A 145 -11.57 -18.27 12.69
C GLY A 145 -10.06 -18.28 12.88
N GLN A 146 -9.49 -19.45 13.18
CA GLN A 146 -8.04 -19.64 13.25
C GLN A 146 -7.44 -19.76 11.85
N GLY A 147 -6.25 -19.18 11.65
CA GLY A 147 -5.46 -19.30 10.43
C GLY A 147 -5.59 -18.11 9.47
N ASP A 148 -5.05 -18.27 8.27
CA ASP A 148 -4.95 -17.22 7.25
C ASP A 148 -6.28 -17.06 6.49
N ILE A 149 -7.15 -16.19 7.01
CA ILE A 149 -8.45 -15.87 6.43
C ILE A 149 -8.29 -14.69 5.49
N GLU A 150 -8.80 -14.80 4.27
CA GLU A 150 -8.56 -13.78 3.25
C GLU A 150 -9.79 -13.34 2.46
N PHE A 151 -9.73 -12.13 1.93
CA PHE A 151 -10.39 -11.76 0.69
C PHE A 151 -9.44 -12.10 -0.45
N TYR A 152 -9.85 -13.03 -1.31
CA TYR A 152 -9.09 -13.38 -2.50
C TYR A 152 -9.70 -12.67 -3.72
N ILE A 153 -8.92 -11.79 -4.32
CA ILE A 153 -9.38 -10.82 -5.32
C ILE A 153 -8.53 -10.97 -6.60
N PRO A 154 -8.83 -11.93 -7.48
CA PRO A 154 -8.14 -12.08 -8.76
C PRO A 154 -8.82 -11.33 -9.92
N ASN A 155 -8.03 -10.63 -10.74
CA ASN A 155 -8.47 -9.95 -11.97
C ASN A 155 -9.62 -8.95 -11.76
N SER A 156 -9.60 -8.21 -10.67
CA SER A 156 -10.75 -7.44 -10.18
C SER A 156 -10.33 -6.01 -9.80
N ASN A 157 -11.32 -5.15 -9.60
CA ASN A 157 -11.10 -3.86 -8.92
C ASN A 157 -11.75 -3.89 -7.54
N PHE A 158 -11.15 -3.19 -6.57
CA PHE A 158 -11.77 -3.02 -5.26
C PHE A 158 -11.54 -1.64 -4.67
N GLU A 159 -12.55 -1.15 -3.95
CA GLU A 159 -12.47 0.04 -3.12
C GLU A 159 -12.95 -0.31 -1.71
N ILE A 160 -12.14 0.02 -0.70
CA ILE A 160 -12.47 -0.17 0.71
C ILE A 160 -12.24 1.16 1.42
N SER A 161 -13.33 1.80 1.84
CA SER A 161 -13.26 3.13 2.46
C SER A 161 -14.01 3.21 3.78
N ASN A 162 -13.44 3.91 4.76
CA ASN A 162 -14.03 4.11 6.09
C ASN A 162 -14.37 2.78 6.78
N SER A 163 -13.45 1.82 6.74
CA SER A 163 -13.75 0.43 7.04
C SER A 163 -12.75 -0.21 8.01
N ILE A 164 -13.18 -1.30 8.65
CA ILE A 164 -12.36 -2.04 9.60
C ILE A 164 -12.31 -3.51 9.18
N LEU A 165 -11.11 -4.05 9.03
CA LEU A 165 -10.86 -5.47 8.77
C LEU A 165 -10.06 -6.08 9.93
N GLU A 166 -10.66 -7.04 10.63
CA GLU A 166 -10.05 -7.73 11.77
C GLU A 166 -9.82 -9.20 11.44
N ASN A 167 -8.55 -9.63 11.52
CA ASN A 167 -8.07 -10.97 11.21
C ASN A 167 -8.45 -11.43 9.79
N ILE A 168 -8.27 -10.53 8.82
CA ILE A 168 -8.55 -10.75 7.41
C ILE A 168 -7.39 -10.18 6.59
N ARG A 169 -6.82 -10.98 5.70
CA ARG A 169 -5.87 -10.54 4.67
C ARG A 169 -6.61 -10.11 3.41
N ILE A 170 -6.12 -9.07 2.74
CA ILE A 170 -6.43 -8.80 1.32
C ILE A 170 -5.36 -9.47 0.47
N HIS A 171 -5.76 -10.42 -0.36
CA HIS A 171 -4.90 -11.08 -1.34
C HIS A 171 -5.31 -10.64 -2.75
N SER A 172 -4.60 -9.65 -3.28
CA SER A 172 -4.83 -9.05 -4.59
C SER A 172 -3.95 -9.71 -5.64
N LEU A 173 -4.55 -10.23 -6.71
CA LEU A 173 -3.84 -10.88 -7.82
C LEU A 173 -4.27 -10.27 -9.15
N ASN A 174 -3.34 -9.71 -9.91
CA ASN A 174 -3.62 -9.03 -11.18
C ASN A 174 -4.80 -8.04 -11.08
N SER A 175 -4.81 -7.22 -10.03
CA SER A 175 -5.97 -6.41 -9.65
C SER A 175 -5.59 -4.98 -9.31
N ASN A 176 -6.58 -4.08 -9.33
CA ASN A 176 -6.41 -2.70 -8.91
C ASN A 176 -7.21 -2.43 -7.63
N GLY A 177 -6.60 -1.77 -6.66
CA GLY A 177 -7.23 -1.58 -5.36
C GLY A 177 -7.00 -0.20 -4.79
N ILE A 178 -8.04 0.36 -4.16
CA ILE A 178 -7.95 1.59 -3.39
C ILE A 178 -8.44 1.32 -1.97
N MET A 179 -7.67 1.76 -0.98
CA MET A 179 -8.06 1.73 0.42
C MET A 179 -7.94 3.13 1.03
N MET A 180 -8.99 3.59 1.69
CA MET A 180 -9.01 4.93 2.28
C MET A 180 -9.62 4.88 3.68
N ASP A 181 -9.05 5.62 4.63
CA ASP A 181 -9.57 5.71 6.01
C ASP A 181 -9.88 4.32 6.61
N THR A 182 -9.00 3.36 6.36
CA THR A 182 -9.23 1.94 6.68
C THR A 182 -8.26 1.45 7.74
N SER A 183 -8.78 0.71 8.71
CA SER A 183 -7.98 0.04 9.73
C SER A 183 -7.96 -1.45 9.48
N MET A 184 -6.76 -2.03 9.43
CA MET A 184 -6.57 -3.48 9.38
C MET A 184 -5.74 -3.95 10.57
N GLU A 185 -6.16 -5.07 11.14
CA GLU A 185 -5.37 -5.82 12.11
C GLU A 185 -5.40 -7.29 11.69
N ASN A 186 -4.23 -7.92 11.51
CA ASN A 186 -4.19 -9.33 11.12
C ASN A 186 -3.04 -10.10 11.77
N ASP A 187 -3.28 -11.36 12.11
CA ASP A 187 -2.27 -12.29 12.64
C ASP A 187 -1.29 -12.78 11.55
N TYR A 188 -1.52 -12.40 10.29
CA TYR A 188 -0.68 -12.63 9.10
C TYR A 188 -0.42 -11.29 8.37
N ASN A 189 -0.19 -11.30 7.05
CA ASN A 189 -0.18 -10.06 6.26
C ASN A 189 -1.54 -9.38 6.31
N CYS A 190 -1.59 -8.06 6.46
CA CYS A 190 -2.80 -7.32 6.12
C CYS A 190 -3.03 -7.34 4.61
N VAL A 191 -1.98 -7.13 3.82
CA VAL A 191 -2.07 -7.07 2.35
C VAL A 191 -0.98 -7.94 1.71
N HIS A 192 -1.38 -8.73 0.71
CA HIS A 192 -0.49 -9.41 -0.22
C HIS A 192 -0.92 -9.10 -1.65
N ALA A 193 -0.07 -8.40 -2.38
CA ALA A 193 -0.34 -7.94 -3.74
C ALA A 193 0.63 -8.59 -4.72
N VAL A 194 0.07 -9.23 -5.76
CA VAL A 194 0.82 -9.89 -6.83
C VAL A 194 0.34 -9.36 -8.18
N ASP A 195 1.25 -8.90 -9.03
CA ASP A 195 0.93 -8.31 -10.35
C ASP A 195 -0.14 -7.21 -10.28
N SER A 196 -0.20 -6.47 -9.17
CA SER A 196 -1.32 -5.58 -8.82
C SER A 196 -0.88 -4.12 -8.65
N THR A 197 -1.82 -3.19 -8.77
CA THR A 197 -1.62 -1.77 -8.45
C THR A 197 -2.54 -1.36 -7.30
N LEU A 198 -1.96 -0.83 -6.22
CA LEU A 198 -2.68 -0.45 -5.03
C LEU A 198 -2.44 1.02 -4.65
N GLU A 199 -3.47 1.65 -4.10
CA GLU A 199 -3.41 2.96 -3.48
C GLU A 199 -3.96 2.89 -2.05
N ILE A 200 -3.22 3.40 -1.06
CA ILE A 200 -3.60 3.36 0.36
C ILE A 200 -3.48 4.76 0.97
N TYR A 201 -4.59 5.26 1.52
CA TYR A 201 -4.70 6.62 2.04
C TYR A 201 -5.22 6.61 3.48
N ASN A 202 -4.64 7.44 4.34
CA ASN A 202 -5.11 7.70 5.71
C ASN A 202 -5.42 6.41 6.50
N SER A 203 -4.64 5.35 6.28
CA SER A 203 -4.98 4.00 6.74
C SER A 203 -3.96 3.48 7.73
N THR A 204 -4.39 2.59 8.62
CA THR A 204 -3.51 1.93 9.59
C THR A 204 -3.57 0.44 9.39
N LEU A 205 -2.42 -0.18 9.10
CA LEU A 205 -2.30 -1.62 8.92
C LEU A 205 -1.38 -2.17 10.00
N ASN A 206 -1.90 -3.05 10.85
CA ASN A 206 -1.16 -3.69 11.92
C ASN A 206 -1.04 -5.20 11.67
N GLY A 207 0.15 -5.63 11.27
CA GLY A 207 0.51 -7.04 11.17
C GLY A 207 1.03 -7.53 12.51
N LYS A 208 0.42 -8.57 13.07
CA LYS A 208 0.92 -9.21 14.29
C LYS A 208 1.85 -10.38 14.01
N THR A 209 1.63 -11.02 12.86
CA THR A 209 2.42 -12.13 12.30
C THR A 209 2.85 -13.16 13.33
N ILE A 210 2.09 -14.26 13.38
CA ILE A 210 2.54 -15.46 14.09
C ILE A 210 3.80 -15.98 13.40
N VAL A 211 4.92 -15.99 14.12
CA VAL A 211 6.15 -16.65 13.65
C VAL A 211 5.83 -18.13 13.50
N THR A 212 5.92 -18.66 12.29
CA THR A 212 5.66 -20.09 12.05
C THR A 212 6.72 -20.93 12.78
N GLU A 213 6.47 -22.23 12.97
CA GLU A 213 7.46 -23.16 13.54
C GLU A 213 8.79 -23.17 12.74
N GLU A 214 8.73 -22.81 11.46
CA GLU A 214 9.88 -22.68 10.55
C GLU A 214 10.57 -21.31 10.64
N GLY A 215 10.12 -20.41 11.53
CA GLY A 215 10.69 -19.07 11.72
C GLY A 215 10.27 -18.04 10.67
N THR A 216 9.32 -18.40 9.79
CA THR A 216 8.81 -17.50 8.76
C THR A 216 7.85 -16.51 9.40
N ALA A 217 8.12 -15.23 9.19
CA ALA A 217 7.24 -14.14 9.59
C ALA A 217 6.96 -13.30 8.34
N TYR A 218 5.69 -13.25 7.98
CA TYR A 218 5.19 -12.45 6.86
C TYR A 218 5.18 -10.95 7.20
N PRO A 219 5.44 -10.06 6.24
CA PRO A 219 5.34 -8.63 6.47
C PRO A 219 3.88 -8.18 6.62
N THR A 220 3.64 -6.96 7.11
CA THR A 220 2.27 -6.41 7.13
C THR A 220 1.74 -6.21 5.72
N VAL A 221 2.60 -5.75 4.82
CA VAL A 221 2.34 -5.57 3.39
C VAL A 221 3.42 -6.30 2.59
N MET A 222 2.99 -7.22 1.71
CA MET A 222 3.85 -7.93 0.77
C MET A 222 3.51 -7.52 -0.66
N LEU A 223 4.51 -7.06 -1.42
CA LEU A 223 4.40 -6.69 -2.84
C LEU A 223 5.28 -7.64 -3.67
N ASP A 224 4.68 -8.31 -4.66
CA ASP A 224 5.34 -9.20 -5.60
C ASP A 224 5.02 -8.77 -7.04
N HIS A 225 5.98 -8.15 -7.72
CA HIS A 225 5.75 -7.51 -9.01
C HIS A 225 4.51 -6.58 -9.00
N ALA A 226 4.42 -5.74 -7.96
CA ALA A 226 3.26 -4.90 -7.71
C ALA A 226 3.67 -3.44 -7.47
N GLU A 227 2.73 -2.53 -7.69
CA GLU A 227 2.88 -1.11 -7.38
C GLU A 227 2.01 -0.73 -6.19
N LEU A 228 2.57 0.03 -5.25
CA LEU A 228 1.84 0.62 -4.13
C LEU A 228 2.17 2.12 -4.05
N THR A 229 1.12 2.94 -4.07
CA THR A 229 1.19 4.35 -3.65
C THR A 229 0.50 4.48 -2.30
N SER A 230 1.19 5.07 -1.33
CA SER A 230 0.73 5.25 0.03
C SER A 230 0.86 6.71 0.44
N GLU A 231 -0.15 7.22 1.12
CA GLU A 231 -0.11 8.56 1.71
C GLU A 231 -0.81 8.60 3.08
N ASN A 232 -0.21 9.34 4.02
CA ASN A 232 -0.71 9.59 5.38
C ASN A 232 -1.08 8.29 6.14
N SER A 233 -0.36 7.20 5.88
CA SER A 233 -0.69 5.87 6.39
C SER A 233 0.38 5.34 7.34
N ALA A 234 -0.01 4.35 8.16
CA ALA A 234 0.87 3.77 9.17
C ALA A 234 0.91 2.23 9.05
N TYR A 235 2.12 1.68 8.93
CA TYR A 235 2.35 0.24 8.78
C TYR A 235 3.17 -0.30 9.94
N TYR A 236 2.52 -1.09 10.78
CA TYR A 236 3.11 -1.67 11.99
C TYR A 236 3.29 -3.17 11.86
N GLN A 237 4.38 -3.67 12.44
CA GLN A 237 4.64 -5.10 12.62
C GLN A 237 5.02 -5.36 14.09
N GLU A 238 4.27 -6.21 14.78
CA GLU A 238 4.52 -6.51 16.20
C GLU A 238 5.86 -7.23 16.39
N VAL A 239 6.20 -8.16 15.50
CA VAL A 239 7.47 -8.89 15.57
C VAL A 239 8.65 -7.98 15.21
N VAL A 240 9.46 -7.66 16.23
CA VAL A 240 10.72 -6.92 16.09
C VAL A 240 11.64 -7.66 15.11
N SER A 241 12.36 -6.94 14.24
CA SER A 241 13.24 -7.43 13.15
C SER A 241 12.57 -7.99 11.90
N LYS A 242 11.24 -7.84 11.76
CA LYS A 242 10.51 -8.25 10.56
C LYS A 242 9.95 -7.03 9.84
N ASN A 243 9.96 -7.12 8.52
CA ASN A 243 9.53 -6.04 7.64
C ASN A 243 8.03 -5.75 7.85
N SER A 244 7.65 -4.49 8.02
CA SER A 244 6.26 -4.08 7.88
C SER A 244 5.88 -4.03 6.40
N LEU A 245 6.80 -3.61 5.54
CA LEU A 245 6.63 -3.62 4.09
C LEU A 245 7.76 -4.42 3.44
N TYR A 246 7.43 -5.39 2.61
CA TYR A 246 8.40 -6.12 1.79
C TYR A 246 8.01 -6.05 0.33
N ALA A 247 8.90 -5.51 -0.50
CA ALA A 247 8.70 -5.38 -1.93
C ALA A 247 9.74 -6.23 -2.68
N LYS A 248 9.28 -7.09 -3.58
CA LYS A 248 10.14 -7.95 -4.39
C LYS A 248 9.74 -7.98 -5.87
N ASN A 249 10.61 -8.51 -6.72
CA ASN A 249 10.34 -8.82 -8.12
C ASN A 249 9.89 -7.60 -8.94
N ASN A 250 10.71 -6.54 -8.96
CA ASN A 250 10.43 -5.30 -9.70
C ASN A 250 9.16 -4.57 -9.21
N SER A 251 8.89 -4.66 -7.91
CA SER A 251 7.84 -3.88 -7.27
C SER A 251 8.23 -2.41 -7.15
N ILE A 252 7.22 -1.54 -7.09
CA ILE A 252 7.41 -0.10 -6.88
C ILE A 252 6.60 0.36 -5.68
N PHE A 253 7.28 0.98 -4.72
CA PHE A 253 6.65 1.59 -3.55
C PHE A 253 6.81 3.12 -3.58
N ARG A 254 5.72 3.86 -3.40
CA ARG A 254 5.72 5.32 -3.29
C ARG A 254 5.06 5.70 -1.98
N SER A 255 5.74 6.48 -1.16
CA SER A 255 5.31 6.87 0.18
C SER A 255 5.30 8.38 0.32
N VAL A 256 4.21 8.91 0.88
CA VAL A 256 4.05 10.33 1.18
C VAL A 256 3.53 10.48 2.61
N ASN A 257 4.33 11.08 3.50
CA ASN A 257 3.93 11.31 4.90
C ASN A 257 3.44 10.03 5.63
N ASP A 258 4.04 8.87 5.30
CA ASP A 258 3.73 7.61 5.99
C ASP A 258 4.68 7.36 7.17
N SER A 259 4.22 6.55 8.13
CA SER A 259 5.04 6.00 9.21
C SER A 259 5.12 4.48 9.09
N ILE A 260 6.32 3.94 8.85
CA ILE A 260 6.52 2.53 8.51
C ILE A 260 7.61 1.96 9.41
N LYS A 261 7.39 0.80 10.03
CA LYS A 261 8.39 0.30 10.98
C LYS A 261 9.67 -0.21 10.30
N TRP A 262 9.55 -1.17 9.38
CA TRP A 262 10.67 -1.81 8.70
C TRP A 262 10.34 -2.05 7.23
N ILE A 263 11.31 -1.81 6.35
CA ILE A 263 11.14 -1.96 4.90
C ILE A 263 12.23 -2.85 4.32
N GLY A 264 11.83 -3.87 3.56
CA GLY A 264 12.71 -4.69 2.74
C GLY A 264 12.43 -4.50 1.25
N LEU A 265 13.44 -4.12 0.47
CA LEU A 265 13.38 -3.95 -0.98
C LEU A 265 14.32 -4.93 -1.67
N PHE A 266 13.75 -5.79 -2.51
CA PHE A 266 14.49 -6.84 -3.24
C PHE A 266 14.19 -6.72 -4.73
N ASP A 267 15.19 -6.41 -5.54
CA ASP A 267 15.00 -6.18 -6.98
C ASP A 267 13.88 -5.14 -7.25
N SER A 268 13.77 -4.10 -6.43
CA SER A 268 12.59 -3.22 -6.37
C SER A 268 12.97 -1.73 -6.26
N LYS A 269 11.96 -0.85 -6.33
CA LYS A 269 12.14 0.61 -6.27
C LYS A 269 11.27 1.23 -5.19
N ALA A 270 11.79 2.22 -4.48
CA ALA A 270 11.04 3.02 -3.53
C ALA A 270 11.24 4.53 -3.74
N TYR A 271 10.21 5.31 -3.44
CA TYR A 271 10.23 6.77 -3.43
C TYR A 271 9.64 7.24 -2.11
N PHE A 272 10.40 8.02 -1.35
CA PHE A 272 10.04 8.50 -0.02
C PHE A 272 9.92 10.03 -0.02
N ASN A 273 8.77 10.53 0.40
CA ASN A 273 8.51 11.96 0.58
C ASN A 273 7.88 12.19 1.94
N ASP A 274 8.59 12.85 2.84
CA ASP A 274 8.18 13.05 4.24
C ASP A 274 7.89 11.73 4.98
N THR A 275 8.53 10.62 4.58
CA THR A 275 8.32 9.30 5.17
C THR A 275 9.14 9.15 6.45
N VAL A 276 8.57 8.47 7.46
CA VAL A 276 9.26 8.04 8.68
C VAL A 276 9.44 6.51 8.66
N ILE A 277 10.67 6.05 8.85
CA ILE A 277 11.00 4.64 9.06
C ILE A 277 11.46 4.43 10.52
N GLN A 278 10.67 3.69 11.32
CA GLN A 278 10.95 3.47 12.75
C GLN A 278 11.94 2.30 13.01
N GLY A 279 12.81 2.01 12.05
CA GLY A 279 13.61 0.80 12.05
C GLY A 279 14.54 0.79 10.86
N GLN A 280 14.62 -0.34 10.14
CA GLN A 280 15.55 -0.47 9.03
C GLN A 280 14.87 -0.35 7.67
N LEU A 281 15.60 0.27 6.73
CA LEU A 281 15.47 0.07 5.30
C LEU A 281 16.57 -0.90 4.84
N HIS A 282 16.19 -2.12 4.45
CA HIS A 282 17.09 -3.11 3.86
C HIS A 282 16.86 -3.18 2.36
N MET A 283 17.93 -3.08 1.58
CA MET A 283 17.90 -3.02 0.13
C MET A 283 18.87 -4.01 -0.49
N HIS A 284 18.39 -4.77 -1.46
CA HIS A 284 19.18 -5.70 -2.24
C HIS A 284 18.79 -5.58 -3.73
N ARG A 285 19.76 -5.28 -4.61
CA ARG A 285 19.52 -4.95 -6.04
C ARG A 285 18.40 -3.93 -6.27
N SER A 286 18.32 -2.93 -5.40
CA SER A 286 17.17 -2.02 -5.33
C SER A 286 17.54 -0.55 -5.39
N TYR A 287 16.57 0.31 -5.72
CA TYR A 287 16.75 1.75 -5.81
C TYR A 287 15.80 2.47 -4.86
N ALA A 288 16.29 3.46 -4.12
CA ALA A 288 15.46 4.31 -3.28
C ALA A 288 15.76 5.78 -3.57
N TYR A 289 14.72 6.55 -3.85
CA TYR A 289 14.78 8.01 -3.88
C TYR A 289 14.23 8.58 -2.58
N ALA A 290 14.99 9.45 -1.90
CA ALA A 290 14.58 10.10 -0.66
C ALA A 290 14.50 11.62 -0.85
N GLN A 291 13.28 12.16 -0.98
CA GLN A 291 13.07 13.62 -0.97
C GLN A 291 13.26 14.17 0.45
N ASN A 292 12.59 13.54 1.41
CA ASN A 292 12.76 13.77 2.83
C ASN A 292 12.43 12.45 3.54
N LEU A 293 13.41 11.83 4.18
CA LEU A 293 13.26 10.53 4.83
C LEU A 293 13.82 10.62 6.25
N THR A 294 13.01 10.26 7.24
CA THR A 294 13.42 10.23 8.64
C THR A 294 13.52 8.80 9.15
N PHE A 295 14.61 8.47 9.83
CA PHE A 295 14.78 7.22 10.56
C PHE A 295 14.66 7.47 12.07
N GLN A 296 13.89 6.62 12.77
CA GLN A 296 13.65 6.67 14.22
C GLN A 296 13.73 5.28 14.86
N ASP A 297 13.79 5.22 16.19
CA ASP A 297 13.72 3.98 16.98
C ASP A 297 14.84 2.96 16.64
N ALA A 298 16.10 3.38 16.77
CA ALA A 298 17.25 2.51 16.56
C ALA A 298 17.17 1.23 17.42
N VAL A 299 17.50 0.09 16.80
CA VAL A 299 17.64 -1.19 17.49
C VAL A 299 19.12 -1.54 17.58
N GLU A 300 19.58 -1.96 18.77
CA GLU A 300 20.99 -2.04 19.19
C GLU A 300 21.91 -2.90 18.28
N ASP A 301 21.35 -3.73 17.39
CA ASP A 301 22.07 -4.63 16.48
C ASP A 301 21.84 -4.35 14.98
N TYR A 302 21.09 -3.30 14.62
CA TYR A 302 20.69 -3.03 13.24
C TYR A 302 21.16 -1.66 12.76
N TYR A 303 21.47 -1.58 11.45
CA TYR A 303 21.64 -0.31 10.75
C TYR A 303 20.27 0.27 10.42
N TYR A 304 20.12 1.59 10.43
CA TYR A 304 18.92 2.24 9.87
C TYR A 304 18.79 1.97 8.38
N LEU A 305 19.92 1.96 7.66
CA LEU A 305 19.98 1.64 6.24
C LEU A 305 21.04 0.59 5.97
N PHE A 306 20.63 -0.52 5.35
CA PHE A 306 21.55 -1.51 4.81
C PHE A 306 21.28 -1.71 3.32
N ALA A 307 22.24 -1.33 2.48
CA ALA A 307 22.16 -1.51 1.04
C ALA A 307 23.28 -2.44 0.55
N GLU A 308 22.88 -3.46 -0.19
CA GLU A 308 23.77 -4.46 -0.78
C GLU A 308 23.41 -4.77 -2.24
N ASP A 309 24.34 -5.43 -2.92
CA ASP A 309 24.26 -5.90 -4.30
C ASP A 309 23.73 -4.85 -5.28
N TYR A 310 24.57 -3.88 -5.64
CA TYR A 310 24.26 -2.83 -6.60
C TYR A 310 23.05 -1.96 -6.22
N SER A 311 22.73 -1.87 -4.93
CA SER A 311 21.65 -1.02 -4.45
C SER A 311 22.05 0.45 -4.42
N THR A 312 21.12 1.35 -4.70
CA THR A 312 21.38 2.79 -4.70
C THR A 312 20.34 3.55 -3.90
N VAL A 313 20.80 4.36 -2.96
CA VAL A 313 19.99 5.37 -2.26
C VAL A 313 20.46 6.74 -2.71
N TYR A 314 19.52 7.57 -3.19
CA TYR A 314 19.83 8.92 -3.65
C TYR A 314 18.69 9.90 -3.38
N GLY A 315 18.98 11.21 -3.36
CA GLY A 315 17.96 12.22 -3.10
C GLY A 315 18.47 13.42 -2.30
N SER A 316 17.54 14.13 -1.67
CA SER A 316 17.80 15.44 -1.07
C SER A 316 18.20 15.33 0.40
N ARG A 317 17.33 14.82 1.28
CA ARG A 317 17.58 14.84 2.73
C ARG A 317 17.25 13.51 3.40
N ILE A 318 18.15 13.08 4.30
CA ILE A 318 17.87 12.01 5.26
C ILE A 318 18.15 12.52 6.68
N HIS A 319 17.21 12.27 7.59
CA HIS A 319 17.34 12.56 9.02
C HIS A 319 17.43 11.28 9.85
N PHE A 320 18.38 11.22 10.77
CA PHE A 320 18.50 10.13 11.76
C PHE A 320 18.26 10.70 13.16
N SER A 321 17.14 10.33 13.82
CA SER A 321 16.73 10.97 15.07
C SER A 321 17.44 10.43 16.31
N ASP A 322 17.65 9.12 16.39
CA ASP A 322 18.08 8.45 17.63
C ASP A 322 19.49 7.89 17.56
N HIS A 323 20.01 7.52 18.73
CA HIS A 323 21.33 6.94 18.87
C HIS A 323 21.45 5.59 18.17
N ALA A 324 22.42 5.45 17.28
CA ALA A 324 22.83 4.15 16.73
C ALA A 324 24.35 4.04 16.68
N TYR A 325 24.86 2.82 16.88
CA TYR A 325 26.30 2.51 16.80
C TYR A 325 26.85 2.79 15.39
N THR A 326 26.13 2.36 14.36
CA THR A 326 26.43 2.67 12.96
C THR A 326 25.14 2.97 12.22
N LEU A 327 25.03 4.15 11.60
CA LEU A 327 23.77 4.57 10.98
C LEU A 327 23.46 3.76 9.72
N PHE A 328 24.43 3.62 8.80
CA PHE A 328 24.19 2.89 7.56
C PHE A 328 25.37 2.04 7.07
N LYS A 329 25.06 1.02 6.26
CA LYS A 329 26.01 0.10 5.66
C LYS A 329 25.80 -0.01 4.14
N MET A 330 26.89 0.12 3.40
CA MET A 330 26.95 -0.01 1.93
C MET A 330 27.91 -1.14 1.54
N CYS A 331 27.41 -2.13 0.81
CA CYS A 331 28.22 -3.27 0.35
C CYS A 331 27.91 -3.68 -1.09
N SER A 332 28.81 -4.44 -1.70
CA SER A 332 28.66 -5.07 -3.02
C SER A 332 28.26 -4.08 -4.12
N TYR A 333 29.10 -3.07 -4.37
CA TYR A 333 28.90 -2.06 -5.42
C TYR A 333 27.68 -1.16 -5.20
N SER A 334 27.25 -0.98 -3.94
CA SER A 334 26.12 -0.11 -3.61
C SER A 334 26.55 1.35 -3.51
N SER A 335 25.58 2.27 -3.65
CA SER A 335 25.84 3.71 -3.66
C SER A 335 24.87 4.48 -2.75
N PHE A 336 25.43 5.45 -2.02
CA PHE A 336 24.69 6.41 -1.21
C PHE A 336 25.01 7.83 -1.69
N VAL A 337 24.00 8.54 -2.20
CA VAL A 337 24.14 9.87 -2.83
C VAL A 337 23.03 10.82 -2.33
N ILE A 338 23.24 11.42 -1.16
CA ILE A 338 22.28 12.32 -0.52
C ILE A 338 22.90 13.72 -0.36
N ASP A 339 22.14 14.77 -0.65
CA ASP A 339 22.64 16.15 -0.56
C ASP A 339 22.88 16.58 0.91
N GLU A 340 21.92 16.32 1.80
CA GLU A 340 21.91 16.71 3.21
C GLU A 340 21.62 15.52 4.14
N VAL A 341 22.46 15.34 5.17
CA VAL A 341 22.25 14.30 6.18
C VAL A 341 22.28 14.91 7.57
N ASP A 342 21.17 14.81 8.28
CA ASP A 342 21.10 15.18 9.68
C ASP A 342 21.51 13.99 10.55
N LEU A 343 22.54 14.20 11.36
CA LEU A 343 23.06 13.18 12.25
C LEU A 343 22.46 13.33 13.66
N PRO A 344 22.28 12.23 14.39
CA PRO A 344 21.83 12.29 15.77
C PRO A 344 22.96 12.87 16.65
N GLN A 345 22.62 13.29 17.88
CA GLN A 345 23.62 13.86 18.80
C GLN A 345 24.72 12.88 19.21
N GLN A 346 24.45 11.56 19.16
CA GLN A 346 25.36 10.52 19.59
C GLN A 346 25.39 9.39 18.55
N TYR A 347 26.56 9.11 18.00
CA TYR A 347 26.84 7.97 17.12
C TYR A 347 28.32 7.58 17.26
N GLU A 348 28.67 6.30 17.08
CA GLU A 348 30.09 5.90 17.04
C GLU A 348 30.67 6.02 15.64
N ASN A 349 29.94 5.52 14.64
CA ASN A 349 30.30 5.59 13.24
C ASN A 349 29.10 6.05 12.41
N VAL A 350 29.32 6.94 11.45
CA VAL A 350 28.24 7.34 10.53
C VAL A 350 27.91 6.18 9.59
N HIS A 351 28.94 5.52 9.04
CA HIS A 351 28.73 4.48 8.06
C HIS A 351 29.81 3.39 8.04
N ARG A 352 29.47 2.25 7.44
CA ARG A 352 30.41 1.22 6.99
C ARG A 352 30.27 1.04 5.47
N CYS A 353 31.37 1.14 4.74
CA CYS A 353 31.39 1.00 3.29
C CYS A 353 32.53 0.05 2.90
N ASP A 354 32.26 -0.91 2.02
CA ASP A 354 33.33 -1.72 1.42
C ASP A 354 34.09 -0.94 0.33
N GLU A 355 35.18 -1.54 -0.17
CA GLU A 355 36.06 -0.91 -1.16
C GLU A 355 35.43 -0.67 -2.54
N ASN A 356 34.32 -1.36 -2.85
CA ASN A 356 33.67 -1.34 -4.16
C ASN A 356 32.42 -0.45 -4.17
N SER A 357 31.91 -0.12 -2.99
CA SER A 357 30.74 0.72 -2.77
C SER A 357 31.13 2.19 -2.60
N ARG A 358 30.14 3.08 -2.69
CA ARG A 358 30.37 4.53 -2.70
C ARG A 358 29.43 5.26 -1.77
N VAL A 359 29.97 6.20 -1.02
CA VAL A 359 29.24 7.16 -0.21
C VAL A 359 29.70 8.55 -0.65
N CYS A 360 28.76 9.43 -1.01
CA CYS A 360 29.09 10.81 -1.34
C CYS A 360 29.52 11.59 -0.09
N GLU A 361 30.29 12.65 -0.28
CA GLU A 361 30.39 13.69 0.74
C GLU A 361 29.04 14.41 0.82
N PHE A 362 28.51 14.57 2.03
CA PHE A 362 27.26 15.27 2.30
C PHE A 362 27.49 16.36 3.34
N VAL A 363 26.63 17.38 3.33
CA VAL A 363 26.69 18.45 4.32
C VAL A 363 26.12 17.94 5.64
N THR A 364 26.89 18.04 6.72
CA THR A 364 26.44 17.73 8.07
C THR A 364 26.10 19.02 8.81
N GLU A 365 24.86 19.20 9.25
CA GLU A 365 24.48 20.27 10.18
C GLU A 365 24.97 19.97 11.61
N SER A 366 26.27 19.81 11.80
CA SER A 366 26.85 19.75 13.14
C SER A 366 26.94 21.17 13.71
N LYS A 367 26.13 21.48 14.74
CA LYS A 367 26.36 22.63 15.63
C LYS A 367 27.68 22.45 16.37
N THR A 368 28.77 22.91 15.77
CA THR A 368 29.99 23.31 16.47
C THR A 368 30.71 24.36 15.65
N GLU A 369 30.87 25.55 16.25
CA GLU A 369 31.58 26.68 15.70
C GLU A 369 33.03 26.33 15.30
N ASN A 370 33.48 27.03 14.25
CA ASN A 370 34.85 27.10 13.73
C ASN A 370 35.33 25.93 12.86
N GLN A 371 35.20 26.09 11.54
CA GLN A 371 36.37 26.26 10.67
C GLN A 371 36.00 26.83 9.29
N LYS A 372 36.88 27.74 8.85
CA LYS A 372 36.82 28.61 7.67
C LYS A 372 36.18 28.00 6.42
N GLU A 373 35.28 28.78 5.81
CA GLU A 373 34.92 28.71 4.40
C GLU A 373 36.16 28.48 3.52
N VAL A 374 36.14 27.38 2.78
CA VAL A 374 36.75 27.33 1.45
C VAL A 374 35.66 26.80 0.51
N VAL A 375 34.79 27.71 0.09
CA VAL A 375 33.90 27.48 -1.06
C VAL A 375 34.78 27.39 -2.30
N SER A 376 35.13 26.18 -2.72
CA SER A 376 35.72 25.98 -4.06
C SER A 376 34.59 25.84 -5.09
N SER A 377 34.37 26.92 -5.83
CA SER A 377 33.35 27.07 -6.87
C SER A 377 33.71 26.34 -8.17
N VAL A 378 33.92 25.02 -8.09
CA VAL A 378 34.13 24.19 -9.28
C VAL A 378 32.76 23.68 -9.76
N SER A 379 32.24 24.29 -10.84
CA SER A 379 30.99 23.88 -11.50
C SER A 379 30.91 22.36 -11.70
N ALA A 380 29.75 21.74 -11.49
CA ALA A 380 29.54 20.29 -11.62
C ALA A 380 30.12 19.68 -12.91
N TYR A 381 30.06 20.40 -14.03
CA TYR A 381 30.70 20.00 -15.29
C TYR A 381 32.22 19.84 -15.19
N LYS A 382 32.93 20.74 -14.50
CA LYS A 382 34.38 20.64 -14.29
C LYS A 382 34.73 19.46 -13.39
N LYS A 383 33.91 19.18 -12.37
CA LYS A 383 34.05 17.97 -11.52
C LYS A 383 33.89 16.70 -12.35
N LEU A 384 32.86 16.63 -13.20
CA LEU A 384 32.65 15.51 -14.13
C LEU A 384 33.86 15.29 -15.06
N GLN A 385 34.41 16.37 -15.63
CA GLN A 385 35.55 16.27 -16.53
C GLN A 385 36.83 15.80 -15.83
N SER A 386 37.02 16.06 -14.54
CA SER A 386 38.17 15.57 -13.77
C SER A 386 38.14 14.08 -13.41
N LEU A 387 37.00 13.40 -13.54
CA LEU A 387 36.86 11.98 -13.17
C LEU A 387 37.46 11.04 -14.22
N VAL A 388 38.22 10.02 -13.81
CA VAL A 388 38.83 9.03 -14.74
C VAL A 388 37.84 7.88 -15.00
N GLY A 389 37.75 7.41 -16.25
CA GLY A 389 36.99 6.20 -16.63
C GLY A 389 35.54 6.40 -17.12
N LEU A 390 35.01 7.62 -17.08
CA LEU A 390 33.62 7.93 -17.48
C LEU A 390 33.48 8.44 -18.93
N THR A 391 34.29 7.95 -19.87
CA THR A 391 34.38 8.49 -21.24
C THR A 391 33.01 8.59 -21.93
N ARG A 392 32.19 7.54 -21.85
CA ARG A 392 30.87 7.50 -22.49
C ARG A 392 29.88 8.52 -21.92
N ILE A 393 29.88 8.71 -20.60
CA ILE A 393 29.03 9.71 -19.92
C ILE A 393 29.51 11.13 -20.23
N LYS A 394 30.84 11.36 -20.27
CA LYS A 394 31.42 12.66 -20.65
C LYS A 394 31.04 13.05 -22.07
N ASP A 395 31.09 12.10 -23.01
CA ASP A 395 30.71 12.31 -24.41
C ASP A 395 29.22 12.65 -24.54
N GLU A 396 28.36 11.99 -23.76
CA GLU A 396 26.93 12.21 -23.76
C GLU A 396 26.55 13.58 -23.17
N VAL A 397 27.18 13.99 -22.07
CA VAL A 397 27.03 15.33 -21.49
C VAL A 397 27.54 16.43 -22.44
N GLU A 398 28.64 16.20 -23.16
CA GLU A 398 29.11 17.11 -24.22
C GLU A 398 28.11 17.25 -25.36
N ASN A 399 27.52 16.14 -25.81
CA ASN A 399 26.49 16.16 -26.85
C ASN A 399 25.25 16.95 -26.40
N ILE A 400 24.82 16.77 -25.15
CA ILE A 400 23.71 17.55 -24.58
C ILE A 400 24.05 19.04 -24.54
N ARG A 401 25.26 19.44 -24.09
CA ARG A 401 25.68 20.85 -24.10
C ARG A 401 25.69 21.46 -25.50
N LYS A 402 26.17 20.73 -26.50
CA LYS A 402 26.13 21.17 -27.91
C LYS A 402 24.71 21.38 -28.40
N LEU A 403 23.78 20.49 -28.05
CA LEU A 403 22.37 20.59 -28.42
C LEU A 403 21.67 21.76 -27.72
N VAL A 404 21.96 21.99 -26.44
CA VAL A 404 21.47 23.17 -25.69
C VAL A 404 22.02 24.46 -26.31
N GLY A 405 23.33 24.52 -26.60
CA GLY A 405 23.95 25.67 -27.27
C GLY A 405 23.37 25.94 -28.66
N PHE A 406 23.10 24.89 -29.44
CA PHE A 406 22.44 24.99 -30.74
C PHE A 406 21.02 25.55 -30.61
N ASN A 407 20.24 25.09 -29.62
CA ASN A 407 18.88 25.58 -29.37
C ASN A 407 18.84 27.03 -28.87
N GLU A 408 19.80 27.44 -28.03
CA GLU A 408 19.95 28.84 -27.61
C GLU A 408 20.34 29.76 -28.79
N SER A 409 21.18 29.28 -29.72
CA SER A 409 21.49 30.03 -30.96
C SER A 409 20.23 30.19 -31.83
N ARG A 410 19.43 29.14 -31.98
CA ARG A 410 18.16 29.19 -32.73
C ARG A 410 17.15 30.16 -32.12
N LYS A 411 17.08 30.22 -30.79
CA LYS A 411 16.26 31.18 -30.06
C LYS A 411 16.67 32.62 -30.37
N LYS A 412 17.98 32.91 -30.36
CA LYS A 412 18.52 34.23 -30.74
C LYS A 412 18.22 34.60 -32.19
N GLU A 413 18.09 33.62 -33.07
CA GLU A 413 17.68 33.78 -34.48
C GLU A 413 16.15 33.79 -34.69
N GLY A 414 15.34 33.78 -33.63
CA GLY A 414 13.87 33.77 -33.72
C GLY A 414 13.27 32.47 -34.27
N LYS A 415 14.06 31.38 -34.31
CA LYS A 415 13.64 30.07 -34.85
C LYS A 415 13.16 29.16 -33.72
N LYS A 416 12.16 28.31 -34.03
CA LYS A 416 11.66 27.29 -33.08
C LYS A 416 12.75 26.28 -32.72
N TYR A 417 12.67 25.77 -31.49
CA TYR A 417 13.47 24.67 -30.98
C TYR A 417 13.32 23.42 -31.85
N ARG A 418 14.38 22.62 -31.93
CA ARG A 418 14.33 21.32 -32.61
C ARG A 418 14.26 20.22 -31.54
N ASN A 419 13.17 19.47 -31.52
CA ASN A 419 13.01 18.34 -30.62
C ASN A 419 13.81 17.15 -31.14
N TYR A 420 14.64 16.57 -30.27
CA TYR A 420 15.30 15.31 -30.48
C TYR A 420 14.68 14.28 -29.52
N PRO A 421 14.30 13.07 -29.98
CA PRO A 421 13.51 12.12 -29.19
C PRO A 421 14.12 11.71 -27.84
N TYR A 422 15.45 11.81 -27.70
CA TYR A 422 16.18 11.44 -26.48
C TYR A 422 16.20 12.51 -25.38
N ILE A 423 15.64 13.71 -25.63
CA ILE A 423 15.73 14.86 -24.69
C ILE A 423 14.46 15.02 -23.83
N VAL A 424 13.34 14.38 -24.16
CA VAL A 424 12.07 14.55 -23.44
C VAL A 424 12.20 14.15 -21.95
N TYR A 425 12.92 13.08 -21.65
CA TYR A 425 13.09 12.57 -20.28
C TYR A 425 13.97 13.45 -19.38
N LEU A 426 14.94 14.18 -19.92
CA LEU A 426 15.86 15.04 -19.14
C LEU A 426 15.42 16.50 -19.12
N TRP A 427 14.62 16.94 -20.11
CA TRP A 427 14.08 18.29 -20.15
C TRP A 427 12.95 18.47 -19.13
N GLU A 428 12.16 17.42 -18.83
CA GLU A 428 11.19 17.46 -17.73
C GLU A 428 11.89 17.61 -16.37
N ILE A 429 13.03 16.93 -16.16
CA ILE A 429 13.83 17.05 -14.92
C ILE A 429 14.44 18.46 -14.78
N LEU A 430 15.00 19.03 -15.85
CA LEU A 430 15.59 20.38 -15.83
C LEU A 430 14.56 21.53 -15.82
N VAL A 431 13.33 21.31 -16.33
CA VAL A 431 12.24 22.29 -16.27
C VAL A 431 11.59 22.32 -14.88
N LEU A 432 11.63 21.20 -14.13
CA LEU A 432 11.22 21.16 -12.72
C LEU A 432 12.21 21.97 -11.83
N GLU A 433 13.53 21.86 -12.04
CA GLU A 433 14.53 22.68 -11.30
C GLU A 433 14.40 24.19 -11.57
N LYS A 434 14.02 24.60 -12.78
CA LYS A 434 13.90 26.03 -13.13
C LYS A 434 12.60 26.70 -12.70
N ARG A 435 11.55 25.94 -12.39
CA ARG A 435 10.30 26.50 -11.85
C ARG A 435 10.34 26.75 -10.34
N TRP A 436 11.35 26.23 -9.65
CA TRP A 436 11.44 26.28 -8.18
C TRP A 436 12.61 27.16 -7.69
N SER A 437 13.36 27.80 -8.59
CA SER A 437 14.43 28.76 -8.27
C SER A 437 14.02 30.23 -8.51
N GLN A 438 12.72 30.49 -8.66
CA GLN A 438 12.14 31.82 -8.55
C GLN A 438 10.92 31.76 -7.63
N ASP A 439 11.18 31.65 -6.34
CA ASP A 439 10.49 32.35 -5.25
C ASP A 439 11.42 32.41 -4.03
#